data_AF-A0A2H0L4D4-F1
#
_entry.id   AF-A0A2H0L4D4-F1
#
_cell.length_a   1.000
_cell.length_b   1.000
_cell.length_c   1.000
_cell.angle_alpha   90.00
_cell.angle_beta   90.00
_cell.angle_gamma   90.00
#
_symmetry.space_group_name_H-M   'P 1'
#
loop_
_entity.id
_entity.type
_entity.pdbx_description
1 polymer ?
#
loop_
_entity_poly.entity_id
_entity_poly.type
_entity_poly.pdbx_seq_one_letter_code
_entity_poly.pdbx_strand_id
1 'polypeptide(L)'
;MDKLIQRIISHLPSTSGMASFDKCKKVLAHSPIDFEVSRLEENGEVFYSAKSVNFDRGVIMTTGKTLDELSQNIKDAIFTAFGVPAKYCDYKAIASNLPAQELRLQYAT
;
A
#
# COMPACT_ATOMS: atom_id res chain seq x y z
N MET A 1 27.78 12.42 -24.10
CA MET A 1 27.22 11.26 -23.39
C MET A 1 25.71 11.29 -23.57
N ASP A 2 25.21 10.42 -24.44
CA ASP A 2 23.88 10.49 -25.04
C ASP A 2 22.73 10.26 -24.05
N LYS A 3 21.79 11.23 -24.01
CA LYS A 3 20.49 11.15 -23.30
C LYS A 3 19.67 9.90 -23.68
N LEU A 4 19.95 9.31 -24.83
CA LEU A 4 19.30 8.10 -25.32
C LEU A 4 19.73 6.86 -24.50
N ILE A 5 21.02 6.76 -24.17
CA ILE A 5 21.57 5.65 -23.39
C ILE A 5 21.05 5.72 -21.96
N GLN A 6 20.93 6.92 -21.38
CA GLN A 6 20.32 7.10 -20.06
C GLN A 6 18.88 6.62 -19.99
N ARG A 7 18.03 6.91 -21.00
CA ARG A 7 16.63 6.43 -21.03
C ARG A 7 16.50 4.91 -21.12
N ILE A 8 17.43 4.25 -21.82
CA ILE A 8 17.45 2.78 -21.94
C ILE A 8 17.92 2.14 -20.62
N ILE A 9 18.93 2.73 -19.96
CA ILE A 9 19.39 2.29 -18.63
C ILE A 9 18.30 2.51 -17.57
N SER A 10 17.52 3.58 -17.66
CA SER A 10 16.35 3.80 -16.78
C SER A 10 15.21 2.79 -16.98
N HIS A 11 15.24 2.01 -18.06
CA HIS A 11 14.26 0.97 -18.35
C HIS A 11 14.74 -0.44 -18.02
N LEU A 12 16.03 -0.62 -17.75
CA LEU A 12 16.56 -1.90 -17.29
C LEU A 12 16.05 -2.19 -15.87
N PRO A 13 15.54 -3.40 -15.61
CA PRO A 13 15.13 -3.81 -14.27
C PRO A 13 16.35 -3.77 -13.36
N SER A 14 16.53 -2.70 -12.57
CA SER A 14 17.56 -2.68 -11.55
C SER A 14 17.31 -3.87 -10.62
N THR A 15 18.30 -4.73 -10.42
CA THR A 15 18.25 -5.89 -9.51
C THR A 15 17.71 -5.51 -8.13
N SER A 16 17.88 -4.24 -7.73
CA SER A 16 17.31 -3.62 -6.54
C SER A 16 15.78 -3.61 -6.48
N GLY A 17 15.07 -3.36 -7.59
CA GLY A 17 13.61 -3.25 -7.60
C GLY A 17 12.91 -4.59 -7.32
N MET A 18 13.43 -5.65 -7.91
CA MET A 18 12.96 -7.02 -7.71
C MET A 18 13.29 -7.52 -6.28
N ALA A 19 14.46 -7.15 -5.75
CA ALA A 19 14.83 -7.42 -4.36
C ALA A 19 13.95 -6.67 -3.35
N SER A 20 13.56 -5.42 -3.63
CA SER A 20 12.62 -4.66 -2.80
C SER A 20 11.24 -5.32 -2.77
N PHE A 21 10.75 -5.81 -3.92
CA PHE A 21 9.48 -6.54 -3.99
C PHE A 21 9.53 -7.87 -3.23
N ASP A 22 10.59 -8.66 -3.40
CA ASP A 22 10.77 -9.92 -2.65
C ASP A 22 10.85 -9.69 -1.14
N LYS A 23 11.58 -8.64 -0.72
CA LYS A 23 11.66 -8.21 0.68
C LYS A 23 10.29 -7.79 1.21
N CYS A 24 9.50 -7.05 0.43
CA CYS A 24 8.14 -6.66 0.79
C CYS A 24 7.26 -7.90 0.99
N LYS A 25 7.26 -8.82 0.01
CA LYS A 25 6.47 -10.06 0.08
C LYS A 25 6.88 -10.93 1.27
N LYS A 26 8.18 -11.06 1.53
CA LYS A 26 8.71 -11.88 2.64
C LYS A 26 8.36 -11.30 4.00
N VAL A 27 8.39 -9.97 4.15
CA VAL A 27 7.97 -9.30 5.39
C VAL A 27 6.46 -9.45 5.58
N LEU A 28 5.65 -9.19 4.55
CA LEU A 28 4.19 -9.35 4.61
C LEU A 28 3.77 -10.80 4.90
N ALA A 29 4.53 -11.79 4.42
CA ALA A 29 4.27 -13.21 4.69
C ALA A 29 4.62 -13.62 6.13
N HIS A 30 5.65 -13.01 6.75
CA HIS A 30 6.06 -13.30 8.13
C HIS A 30 5.31 -12.46 9.17
N SER A 31 4.95 -11.23 8.81
CA SER A 31 4.30 -10.25 9.68
C SER A 31 3.33 -9.44 8.81
N PRO A 32 2.06 -9.88 8.69
CA PRO A 32 1.07 -9.11 7.97
C PRO A 32 0.89 -7.75 8.65
N ILE A 33 0.79 -6.69 7.85
CA ILE A 33 0.54 -5.35 8.38
C ILE A 33 -0.96 -5.21 8.57
N ASP A 34 -1.35 -5.06 9.83
CA ASP A 34 -2.70 -4.73 10.25
C ASP A 34 -2.93 -3.23 10.12
N PHE A 35 -4.08 -2.88 9.54
CA PHE A 35 -4.53 -1.51 9.38
C PHE A 35 -5.78 -1.31 10.22
N GLU A 36 -5.84 -0.24 11.00
CA GLU A 36 -7.08 0.21 11.64
C GLU A 36 -7.79 1.15 10.69
N VAL A 37 -9.00 0.79 10.27
CA VAL A 37 -9.83 1.60 9.38
C VAL A 37 -10.84 2.40 10.19
N SER A 38 -10.85 3.71 10.00
CA SER A 38 -11.76 4.64 10.66
C SER A 38 -12.54 5.45 9.63
N ARG A 39 -13.86 5.57 9.83
CA ARG A 39 -14.71 6.49 9.07
C ARG A 39 -14.56 7.89 9.67
N LEU A 40 -14.22 8.85 8.83
CA LEU A 40 -14.10 10.26 9.16
C LEU A 40 -15.17 11.04 8.40
N GLU A 41 -15.70 12.09 9.01
CA GLU A 41 -16.59 13.04 8.35
C GLU A 41 -15.96 14.43 8.48
N GLU A 42 -15.60 15.02 7.34
CA GLU A 42 -15.00 16.35 7.25
C GLU A 42 -15.81 17.18 6.26
N ASN A 43 -16.25 18.37 6.68
CA ASN A 43 -17.03 19.30 5.83
C ASN A 43 -18.31 18.70 5.21
N GLY A 44 -18.94 17.71 5.87
CA GLY A 44 -20.11 17.01 5.35
C GLY A 44 -19.80 15.95 4.28
N GLU A 45 -18.53 15.69 3.99
CA GLU A 45 -18.07 14.58 3.17
C GLU A 45 -17.54 13.45 4.06
N VAL A 46 -17.92 12.21 3.72
CA VAL A 46 -17.43 11.00 4.41
C VAL A 46 -16.16 10.52 3.72
N PHE A 47 -15.13 10.30 4.52
CA PHE A 47 -13.86 9.71 4.11
C PHE A 47 -13.58 8.47 4.96
N TYR A 48 -12.77 7.59 4.42
CA TYR A 48 -12.20 6.47 5.15
C TYR A 48 -10.72 6.71 5.32
N SER A 49 -10.21 6.44 6.51
CA SER A 49 -8.78 6.48 6.84
C SER A 49 -8.33 5.10 7.26
N ALA A 50 -7.10 4.75 6.93
CA ALA A 50 -6.44 3.54 7.40
C ALA A 50 -5.08 3.89 7.99
N LYS A 51 -4.78 3.33 9.17
CA LYS A 51 -3.51 3.53 9.87
C LYS A 51 -2.91 2.18 10.24
N SER A 52 -1.64 1.95 9.89
CA SER A 52 -0.94 0.72 10.29
C SER A 52 -0.74 0.66 11.81
N VAL A 53 -1.03 -0.49 12.41
CA VAL A 53 -0.93 -0.70 13.87
C VAL A 53 0.39 -1.37 14.26
N ASN A 54 0.91 -2.26 13.41
CA ASN A 54 2.04 -3.14 13.70
C ASN A 54 3.18 -3.01 12.67
N PHE A 55 3.41 -1.80 12.16
CA PHE A 55 4.50 -1.54 11.23
C PHE A 55 5.75 -1.03 11.96
N ASP A 56 6.78 -1.86 12.08
CA ASP A 56 8.01 -1.54 12.85
C ASP A 56 8.84 -0.40 12.24
N ARG A 57 8.68 -0.15 10.93
CA ARG A 57 9.46 0.86 10.19
C ARG A 57 8.82 2.25 10.17
N GLY A 58 7.72 2.46 10.89
CA GLY A 58 7.04 3.76 10.97
C GLY A 58 5.53 3.63 11.00
N VAL A 59 4.83 4.63 10.47
CA VAL A 59 3.36 4.61 10.37
C VAL A 59 2.97 4.80 8.91
N ILE A 60 2.25 3.83 8.37
CA ILE A 60 1.59 3.94 7.07
C ILE A 60 0.18 4.47 7.35
N MET A 61 -0.10 5.68 6.91
CA MET A 61 -1.42 6.30 7.03
C MET A 61 -1.91 6.73 5.65
N THR A 62 -3.16 6.42 5.35
CA THR A 62 -3.77 6.74 4.07
C THR A 62 -5.25 7.02 4.22
N THR A 63 -5.80 7.75 3.27
CA THR A 63 -7.22 8.11 3.22
C THR A 63 -7.78 7.81 1.83
N GLY A 64 -9.10 7.61 1.76
CA GLY A 64 -9.83 7.41 0.52
C GLY A 64 -11.29 7.82 0.68
N LYS A 65 -11.89 8.33 -0.40
CA LYS A 65 -13.33 8.66 -0.44
C LYS A 65 -14.21 7.41 -0.42
N THR A 66 -13.68 6.31 -0.93
CA THR A 66 -14.34 5.00 -0.95
C THR A 66 -13.41 3.94 -0.38
N LEU A 67 -13.98 2.81 0.02
CA LEU A 67 -13.20 1.68 0.54
C LEU A 67 -12.31 1.02 -0.53
N ASP A 68 -12.74 1.01 -1.79
CA ASP A 68 -11.91 0.55 -2.91
C ASP A 68 -10.70 1.47 -3.12
N GLU A 69 -10.93 2.78 -3.13
CA GLU A 69 -9.87 3.78 -3.23
C GLU A 69 -8.91 3.67 -2.04
N LEU A 70 -9.44 3.53 -0.82
CA LEU A 70 -8.64 3.29 0.37
C LEU A 70 -7.81 2.01 0.23
N SER A 71 -8.39 0.92 -0.29
CA SER A 71 -7.66 -0.33 -0.52
C SER A 71 -6.51 -0.16 -1.50
N GLN A 72 -6.71 0.57 -2.58
CA GLN A 72 -5.66 0.85 -3.55
C GLN A 72 -4.55 1.70 -2.90
N ASN A 73 -4.95 2.74 -2.16
CA ASN A 73 -4.01 3.62 -1.50
C ASN A 73 -3.22 2.93 -0.39
N ILE A 74 -3.81 1.96 0.33
CA ILE A 74 -3.08 1.13 1.31
C ILE A 74 -2.01 0.31 0.60
N LYS A 75 -2.36 -0.37 -0.48
CA LYS A 75 -1.41 -1.20 -1.24
C LYS A 75 -0.26 -0.35 -1.79
N ASP A 76 -0.59 0.81 -2.36
CA ASP A 76 0.40 1.76 -2.86
C ASP A 76 1.30 2.30 -1.75
N ALA A 77 0.74 2.66 -0.61
CA ALA A 77 1.49 3.14 0.55
C ALA A 77 2.41 2.05 1.13
N ILE A 78 1.99 0.78 1.14
CA ILE A 78 2.86 -0.35 1.49
C ILE A 78 4.02 -0.44 0.49
N PHE A 79 3.75 -0.47 -0.81
CA PHE A 79 4.82 -0.55 -1.82
C PHE A 79 5.81 0.62 -1.70
N THR A 80 5.30 1.84 -1.49
CA THR A 80 6.10 3.04 -1.26
C THR A 80 6.95 2.92 0.00
N ALA A 81 6.39 2.46 1.12
CA ALA A 81 7.12 2.26 2.37
C ALA A 81 8.25 1.22 2.26
N PHE A 82 8.13 0.27 1.32
CA PHE A 82 9.17 -0.72 1.02
C PHE A 82 10.10 -0.32 -0.14
N GLY A 83 9.90 0.86 -0.73
CA GLY A 83 10.70 1.33 -1.87
C GLY A 83 10.57 0.43 -3.10
N VAL A 84 9.40 -0.19 -3.28
CA VAL A 84 9.10 -1.02 -4.45
C VAL A 84 8.79 -0.10 -5.63
N PRO A 85 9.54 -0.18 -6.75
CA PRO A 85 9.23 0.63 -7.92
C PRO A 85 7.87 0.21 -8.50
N ALA A 86 7.08 1.18 -8.97
CA ALA A 86 5.73 0.95 -9.53
C ALA A 86 5.66 -0.17 -10.58
N LYS A 87 6.73 -0.37 -11.37
CA LYS A 87 6.86 -1.46 -12.35
C LYS A 87 6.78 -2.88 -11.75
N TYR A 88 7.02 -3.02 -10.45
CA TYR A 88 7.00 -4.29 -9.71
C TYR A 88 5.85 -4.37 -8.71
N CYS A 89 4.98 -3.36 -8.64
CA CYS A 89 3.84 -3.39 -7.73
C CYS A 89 2.79 -4.38 -8.25
N ASP A 90 2.83 -5.60 -7.73
CA ASP A 90 1.75 -6.57 -7.95
C ASP A 90 0.66 -6.37 -6.89
N TYR A 91 -0.34 -5.56 -7.22
CA TYR A 91 -1.46 -5.24 -6.31
C TYR A 91 -2.33 -6.45 -5.94
N LYS A 92 -2.13 -7.62 -6.58
CA LYS A 92 -2.77 -8.90 -6.21
C LYS A 92 -1.93 -9.69 -5.21
N ALA A 93 -0.63 -9.43 -5.10
CA ALA A 93 0.27 -10.08 -4.16
C ALA A 93 0.05 -9.62 -2.70
N ILE A 94 -0.55 -8.45 -2.49
CA ILE A 94 -0.96 -7.98 -1.16
C ILE A 94 -2.42 -8.38 -0.95
N ALA A 95 -2.63 -9.41 -0.13
CA ALA A 95 -3.96 -9.74 0.39
C ALA A 95 -4.40 -8.62 1.35
N SER A 96 -5.12 -7.64 0.83
CA SER A 96 -5.77 -6.63 1.65
C SER A 96 -6.95 -7.29 2.37
N ASN A 97 -6.84 -7.49 3.68
CA ASN A 97 -7.92 -8.06 4.50
C ASN A 97 -9.06 -7.06 4.80
N LEU A 98 -9.16 -6.01 3.99
CA LEU A 98 -10.16 -4.97 4.08
C LEU A 98 -11.61 -5.47 4.05
N PRO A 99 -12.03 -6.48 3.25
CA PRO A 99 -13.43 -6.92 3.27
C PRO A 99 -13.91 -7.45 4.63
N ALA A 100 -13.00 -7.94 5.48
CA ALA A 100 -13.34 -8.34 6.85
C ALA A 100 -13.57 -7.13 7.78
N GLN A 101 -12.96 -5.97 7.48
CA GLN A 101 -13.14 -4.73 8.22
C GLN A 101 -14.36 -3.93 7.73
N GLU A 102 -14.73 -4.07 6.44
CA GLU A 102 -16.00 -3.58 5.89
C GLU A 102 -17.18 -4.13 6.71
N LEU A 103 -17.21 -5.44 6.97
CA LEU A 103 -18.21 -6.10 7.82
C LEU A 103 -18.24 -5.59 9.27
N ARG A 104 -17.13 -5.10 9.82
CA ARG A 104 -17.12 -4.51 11.17
C ARG A 104 -17.67 -3.09 11.20
N LEU A 105 -17.34 -2.28 10.19
CA LEU A 105 -17.79 -0.89 10.10
C LEU A 105 -19.28 -0.79 9.74
N GLN A 106 -19.79 -1.72 8.91
CA GLN A 106 -21.19 -1.73 8.49
C GLN A 106 -22.15 -2.19 9.62
N TYR A 107 -21.67 -3.03 10.54
CA TYR A 107 -22.45 -3.59 11.66
C TYR A 107 -22.14 -2.91 13.02
N ALA A 108 -21.27 -1.91 13.06
CA ALA A 108 -21.01 -1.08 14.24
C ALA A 108 -21.96 0.15 14.34
N THR A 109 -22.96 0.20 13.46
CA THR A 109 -24.08 1.16 13.48
C THR A 109 -25.31 0.51 14.10
#